data_AF-A0A554KNV0-F1
#
_entry.id   AF-A0A554KNV0-F1
#
_cell.length_a   1.000
_cell.length_b   1.000
_cell.length_c   1.000
_cell.angle_alpha   90.00
_cell.angle_beta   90.00
_cell.angle_gamma   90.00
#
_symmetry.space_group_name_H-M   'P 1'
#
loop_
_entity.id
_entity.type
_entity.pdbx_description
1 polymer ?
#
loop_
_entity_poly.entity_id
_entity_poly.type
_entity_poly.pdbx_seq_one_letter_code
_entity_poly.pdbx_strand_id
1 'polypeptide(L)'
;MESLEKPEEAMRRELKEELGVRPRLLFVNTFPGEASWQKRKFAVLSHAFLADIGKKDIKLNNENGSYKFTTISRLDPRLVAFDSNRNIVRFIKAQFGKFDIEELRGLVRQLDPSAYVGEYALYHAILNGHIVSIRRRKKLVGMGWIFVRQTLLRKQAVIEDMVVDTKHRGRGIGRAILNELIHWAKKQGVEVIELTSGQHREVANHLYRSAGFVYHPTNHYLLKL
;
A
#
# COMPACT_ATOMS: atom_id res chain seq x y z
N MET A 1 15.50 33.84 -6.98
CA MET A 1 15.43 32.41 -7.26
C MET A 1 14.03 32.14 -7.76
N GLU A 2 13.85 31.88 -9.05
CA GLU A 2 12.57 31.41 -9.58
C GLU A 2 12.17 30.15 -8.80
N SER A 3 10.91 30.05 -8.37
CA SER A 3 10.45 28.84 -7.69
C SER A 3 10.45 27.70 -8.71
N LEU A 4 11.43 26.82 -8.63
CA LEU A 4 11.48 25.61 -9.46
C LEU A 4 10.20 24.79 -9.22
N GLU A 5 9.55 24.38 -10.30
CA GLU A 5 8.36 23.51 -10.27
C GLU A 5 8.69 22.22 -9.51
N LYS A 6 7.83 21.83 -8.56
CA LYS A 6 8.04 20.59 -7.80
C LYS A 6 7.77 19.38 -8.71
N PRO A 7 8.43 18.22 -8.49
CA PRO A 7 8.19 17.01 -9.28
C PRO A 7 6.71 16.58 -9.34
N GLU A 8 5.96 16.78 -8.26
CA GLU A 8 4.52 16.48 -8.24
C GLU A 8 3.70 17.43 -9.13
N GLU A 9 4.06 18.71 -9.17
CA GLU A 9 3.40 19.72 -10.00
C GLU A 9 3.65 19.45 -11.48
N ALA A 10 4.91 19.14 -11.84
CA ALA A 10 5.30 18.73 -13.18
C ALA A 10 4.52 17.48 -13.64
N MET A 11 4.44 16.45 -12.78
CA MET A 11 3.68 15.22 -13.09
C MET A 11 2.18 15.50 -13.30
N ARG A 12 1.57 16.39 -12.51
CA ARG A 12 0.16 16.79 -12.70
C ARG A 12 -0.05 17.53 -14.01
N ARG A 13 0.90 18.38 -14.40
CA ARG A 13 0.86 19.12 -15.67
C ARG A 13 0.97 18.17 -16.85
N GLU A 14 1.97 17.28 -16.87
CA GLU A 14 2.18 16.28 -17.93
C GLU A 14 0.95 15.38 -18.10
N LEU A 15 0.40 14.83 -17.02
CA LEU A 15 -0.78 13.94 -17.12
C LEU A 15 -2.04 14.68 -17.61
N LYS A 16 -2.13 16.00 -17.37
CA LYS A 16 -3.21 16.83 -17.90
C LYS A 16 -3.00 17.11 -19.40
N GLU A 17 -1.78 17.41 -19.81
CA GLU A 17 -1.43 17.73 -21.20
C GLU A 17 -1.51 16.48 -22.10
N GLU A 18 -0.91 15.37 -21.67
CA GLU A 18 -0.78 14.15 -22.48
C GLU A 18 -2.02 13.25 -22.44
N LEU A 19 -2.69 13.17 -21.29
CA LEU A 19 -3.79 12.22 -21.08
C LEU A 19 -5.14 12.90 -20.78
N GLY A 20 -5.17 14.22 -20.60
CA GLY A 20 -6.38 14.97 -20.31
C GLY A 20 -6.95 14.76 -18.90
N VAL A 21 -6.15 14.22 -17.97
CA VAL A 21 -6.62 13.84 -16.63
C VAL A 21 -5.99 14.67 -15.52
N ARG A 22 -6.70 14.79 -14.39
CA ARG A 22 -6.18 15.38 -13.15
C ARG A 22 -6.24 14.34 -12.04
N PRO A 23 -5.22 13.48 -11.92
CA PRO A 23 -5.27 12.34 -11.01
C PRO A 23 -4.94 12.72 -9.58
N ARG A 24 -5.31 11.84 -8.65
CA ARG A 24 -4.71 11.84 -7.31
C ARG A 24 -3.36 11.14 -7.43
N LEU A 25 -2.29 11.82 -7.02
CA LEU A 25 -0.94 11.28 -7.06
C LEU A 25 -0.58 10.67 -5.70
N LEU A 26 0.07 9.52 -5.75
CA LEU A 26 0.70 8.86 -4.62
C LEU A 26 2.20 8.75 -4.92
N PHE A 27 3.02 9.50 -4.20
CA PHE A 27 4.46 9.40 -4.30
C PHE A 27 4.93 8.02 -3.84
N VAL A 28 5.70 7.34 -4.68
CA VAL A 28 6.17 5.96 -4.42
C VAL A 28 7.54 6.00 -3.78
N ASN A 29 8.53 6.54 -4.51
CA ASN A 29 9.90 6.70 -4.04
C ASN A 29 10.71 7.54 -5.03
N THR A 30 11.94 7.84 -4.63
CA THR A 30 12.99 8.40 -5.48
C THR A 30 14.01 7.32 -5.82
N PHE A 31 14.40 7.24 -7.09
CA PHE A 31 15.26 6.21 -7.64
C PHE A 31 16.51 6.86 -8.25
N PRO A 32 17.68 6.77 -7.58
CA PRO A 32 18.93 7.17 -8.21
C PRO A 32 19.29 6.20 -9.33
N GLY A 33 19.99 6.72 -10.33
CA GLY A 33 20.49 5.91 -11.43
C GLY A 33 21.50 6.65 -12.30
N GLU A 34 21.83 6.04 -13.42
CA GLU A 34 22.70 6.60 -14.44
C GLU A 34 21.95 6.62 -15.77
N ALA A 35 22.02 7.76 -16.47
CA ALA A 35 21.57 7.87 -17.84
C ALA A 35 22.78 8.12 -18.75
N SER A 36 22.62 7.81 -20.04
CA SER A 36 23.67 8.01 -21.03
C SER A 36 23.14 8.72 -22.26
N TRP A 37 23.86 9.75 -22.71
CA TRP A 37 23.57 10.45 -23.96
C TRP A 37 24.89 10.85 -24.63
N GLN A 38 24.99 10.65 -25.95
CA GLN A 38 26.21 10.93 -26.73
C GLN A 38 27.51 10.37 -26.11
N LYS A 39 27.46 9.11 -25.65
CA LYS A 39 28.56 8.40 -24.96
C LYS A 39 29.00 9.02 -23.61
N ARG A 40 28.30 10.03 -23.10
CA ARG A 40 28.50 10.57 -21.76
C ARG A 40 27.48 9.96 -20.80
N LYS A 41 27.96 9.59 -19.62
CA LYS A 41 27.14 9.10 -18.50
C LYS A 41 26.95 10.21 -17.49
N PHE A 42 25.78 10.31 -16.90
CA PHE A 42 25.48 11.28 -15.86
C PHE A 42 24.50 10.69 -14.86
N ALA A 43 24.63 11.11 -13.60
CA ALA A 43 23.73 10.71 -12.54
C ALA A 43 22.34 11.30 -12.78
N VAL A 44 21.31 10.50 -12.54
CA VAL A 44 19.91 10.92 -12.61
C VAL A 44 19.17 10.54 -11.33
N LEU A 45 18.13 11.31 -11.04
CA LEU A 45 17.22 11.08 -9.93
C LEU A 45 15.80 11.06 -10.48
N SER A 46 15.15 9.90 -10.40
CA SER A 46 13.79 9.72 -10.92
C SER A 46 12.78 9.63 -9.78
N HIS A 47 11.71 10.43 -9.84
CA HIS A 47 10.61 10.36 -8.88
C HIS A 47 9.46 9.55 -9.49
N ALA A 48 9.00 8.51 -8.80
CA ALA A 48 7.89 7.71 -9.26
C ALA A 48 6.60 8.03 -8.49
N PHE A 49 5.51 8.14 -9.23
CA PHE A 49 4.17 8.37 -8.70
C PHE A 49 3.22 7.30 -9.24
N LEU A 50 2.27 6.87 -8.41
CA LEU A 50 1.06 6.19 -8.87
C LEU A 50 -0.03 7.24 -9.07
N ALA A 51 -0.65 7.23 -10.25
CA ALA A 51 -1.72 8.16 -10.61
C ALA A 51 -3.07 7.44 -10.59
N ASP A 52 -3.92 7.79 -9.63
CA ASP A 52 -5.32 7.34 -9.62
C ASP A 52 -6.15 8.30 -10.48
N ILE A 53 -6.51 7.79 -11.67
CA ILE A 53 -7.34 8.48 -12.66
C ILE A 53 -8.85 8.26 -12.42
N GLY A 54 -9.24 7.42 -11.45
CA GLY A 54 -10.61 6.99 -11.23
C GLY A 54 -11.19 6.22 -12.44
N LYS A 55 -12.50 6.36 -12.66
CA LYS A 55 -13.20 5.78 -13.83
C LYS A 55 -13.17 6.68 -15.07
N LYS A 56 -12.16 7.55 -15.20
CA LYS A 56 -12.07 8.49 -16.34
C LYS A 56 -11.37 7.82 -17.50
N ASP A 57 -11.89 8.05 -18.70
CA ASP A 57 -11.19 7.69 -19.92
C ASP A 57 -9.92 8.54 -20.06
N ILE A 58 -8.84 7.91 -20.53
CA ILE A 58 -7.65 8.63 -20.97
C ILE A 58 -7.79 8.95 -22.46
N LYS A 59 -7.31 10.13 -22.87
CA LYS A 59 -7.26 10.49 -24.28
C LYS A 59 -5.89 10.11 -24.82
N LEU A 60 -5.84 9.09 -25.68
CA LEU A 60 -4.63 8.74 -26.39
C LEU A 60 -4.54 9.57 -27.69
N ASN A 61 -3.32 9.98 -28.05
CA ASN A 61 -2.94 10.71 -29.25
C ASN A 61 -2.03 9.83 -30.15
N ASN A 62 -1.42 10.42 -31.19
CA ASN A 62 -0.56 9.68 -32.11
C ASN A 62 0.71 9.11 -31.46
N GLU A 63 1.17 9.68 -30.34
CA GLU A 63 2.39 9.26 -29.65
C GLU A 63 2.15 8.06 -28.73
N ASN A 64 0.99 8.03 -28.07
CA ASN A 64 0.63 7.01 -27.08
C ASN A 64 -0.52 6.08 -27.52
N GLY A 65 -1.05 6.23 -28.74
CA GLY A 65 -2.16 5.44 -29.30
C GLY A 65 -1.90 3.94 -29.43
N SER A 66 -0.65 3.51 -29.33
CA SER A 66 -0.27 2.09 -29.33
C SER A 66 -0.21 1.47 -27.92
N TYR A 67 -0.42 2.27 -26.87
CA TYR A 67 -0.27 1.81 -25.49
C TYR A 67 -1.36 0.79 -25.13
N LYS A 68 -0.95 -0.23 -24.36
CA LYS A 68 -1.85 -1.26 -23.84
C LYS A 68 -1.78 -1.26 -22.32
N PHE A 69 -2.94 -1.25 -21.68
CA PHE A 69 -3.01 -1.44 -20.24
C PHE A 69 -2.58 -2.86 -19.85
N THR A 70 -1.86 -2.95 -18.73
CA THR A 70 -1.45 -4.22 -18.14
C THR A 70 -1.50 -4.12 -16.62
N THR A 71 -1.56 -5.26 -15.94
CA THR A 71 -1.54 -5.31 -14.48
C THR A 71 -0.11 -5.15 -13.97
N ILE A 72 0.05 -4.63 -12.75
CA ILE A 72 1.37 -4.48 -12.12
C ILE A 72 2.14 -5.82 -12.07
N SER A 73 1.44 -6.92 -11.78
CA SER A 73 2.03 -8.27 -11.73
C SER A 73 2.66 -8.72 -13.06
N ARG A 74 2.20 -8.17 -14.19
CA ARG A 74 2.66 -8.49 -15.54
C ARG A 74 3.73 -7.54 -16.08
N LEU A 75 4.08 -6.48 -15.35
CA LEU A 75 5.15 -5.57 -15.78
C LEU A 75 6.47 -6.34 -15.98
N ASP A 76 7.15 -6.07 -17.09
CA ASP A 76 8.47 -6.62 -17.40
C ASP A 76 9.50 -5.49 -17.46
N PRO A 77 10.43 -5.41 -16.48
CA PRO A 77 11.48 -4.39 -16.48
C PRO A 77 12.34 -4.40 -17.76
N ARG A 78 12.43 -5.52 -18.49
CA ARG A 78 13.23 -5.61 -19.72
C ARG A 78 12.65 -4.80 -20.88
N LEU A 79 11.34 -4.52 -20.84
CA LEU A 79 10.64 -3.74 -21.84
C LEU A 79 10.74 -2.22 -21.60
N VAL A 80 11.45 -1.80 -20.54
CA VAL A 80 11.58 -0.40 -20.14
C VAL A 80 13.01 0.09 -20.39
N ALA A 81 13.11 1.24 -21.06
CA ALA A 81 14.37 1.92 -21.35
C ALA A 81 14.95 2.59 -20.08
N PHE A 82 16.28 2.71 -20.04
CA PHE A 82 17.08 3.27 -18.93
C PHE A 82 17.04 2.46 -17.63
N ASP A 83 18.20 2.29 -17.00
CA ASP A 83 18.30 1.46 -15.80
C ASP A 83 17.56 2.05 -14.59
N SER A 84 17.46 3.37 -14.49
CA SER A 84 16.65 4.06 -13.46
C SER A 84 15.17 3.65 -13.54
N ASN A 85 14.58 3.65 -14.74
CA ASN A 85 13.17 3.28 -14.93
C ASN A 85 12.94 1.78 -14.71
N ARG A 86 13.93 0.94 -15.06
CA ARG A 86 13.87 -0.49 -14.72
C ARG A 86 13.81 -0.72 -13.22
N ASN A 87 14.53 0.08 -12.42
CA ASN A 87 14.47 0.02 -10.96
C ASN A 87 13.09 0.40 -10.43
N ILE A 88 12.45 1.41 -11.01
CA ILE A 88 11.06 1.78 -10.70
C ILE A 88 10.14 0.58 -10.93
N VAL A 89 10.21 -0.06 -12.09
CA VAL A 89 9.35 -1.19 -12.45
C VAL A 89 9.58 -2.39 -11.53
N ARG A 90 10.84 -2.70 -11.21
CA ARG A 90 11.20 -3.77 -10.26
C ARG A 90 10.59 -3.49 -8.89
N PHE A 91 10.69 -2.26 -8.40
CA PHE A 91 10.13 -1.86 -7.11
C PHE A 91 8.60 -1.95 -7.11
N ILE A 92 7.93 -1.34 -8.08
CA ILE A 92 6.46 -1.36 -8.22
C ILE A 92 5.96 -2.81 -8.25
N LYS A 93 6.57 -3.67 -9.07
CA LYS A 93 6.19 -5.08 -9.16
C LYS A 93 6.43 -5.83 -7.85
N ALA A 94 7.56 -5.61 -7.19
CA ALA A 94 7.89 -6.29 -5.95
C ALA A 94 7.01 -5.85 -4.76
N GLN A 95 6.61 -4.58 -4.71
CA GLN A 95 5.78 -4.05 -3.63
C GLN A 95 4.30 -4.33 -3.87
N PHE A 96 3.78 -3.98 -5.05
CA PHE A 96 2.35 -3.96 -5.33
C PHE A 96 1.85 -5.20 -6.07
N GLY A 97 2.72 -5.88 -6.84
CA GLY A 97 2.35 -7.05 -7.64
C GLY A 97 2.06 -8.32 -6.84
N LYS A 98 2.16 -8.28 -5.51
CA LYS A 98 1.92 -9.41 -4.60
C LYS A 98 0.44 -9.65 -4.29
N PHE A 99 -0.40 -8.65 -4.48
CA PHE A 99 -1.80 -8.69 -4.13
C PHE A 99 -2.68 -8.75 -5.39
N ASP A 100 -3.60 -9.69 -5.39
CA ASP A 100 -4.76 -9.65 -6.28
C ASP A 100 -5.87 -8.89 -5.55
N ILE A 101 -6.36 -7.80 -6.16
CA ILE A 101 -7.32 -6.90 -5.52
C ILE A 101 -8.68 -7.57 -5.30
N GLU A 102 -9.10 -8.48 -6.19
CA GLU A 102 -10.37 -9.19 -6.05
C GLU A 102 -10.29 -10.24 -4.94
N GLU A 103 -9.16 -10.93 -4.84
CA GLU A 103 -8.89 -11.85 -3.73
C GLU A 103 -8.90 -11.11 -2.38
N LEU A 104 -8.24 -9.95 -2.31
CA LEU A 104 -8.20 -9.11 -1.12
C LEU A 104 -9.60 -8.62 -0.73
N ARG A 105 -10.38 -8.13 -1.69
CA ARG A 105 -11.79 -7.71 -1.48
C ARG A 105 -12.63 -8.86 -0.92
N GLY A 106 -12.45 -10.07 -1.46
CA GLY A 106 -13.14 -11.26 -0.97
C GLY A 106 -12.83 -11.59 0.50
N LEU A 107 -11.59 -11.35 0.94
CA LEU A 107 -11.21 -11.54 2.33
C LEU A 107 -11.71 -10.40 3.24
N VAL A 108 -11.54 -9.14 2.82
CA VAL A 108 -11.96 -7.96 3.61
C VAL A 108 -13.47 -7.90 3.81
N ARG A 109 -14.29 -8.36 2.86
CA ARG A 109 -15.75 -8.49 3.06
C ARG A 109 -16.15 -9.41 4.21
N GLN A 110 -15.26 -10.30 4.66
CA GLN A 110 -15.50 -11.14 5.84
C GLN A 110 -15.20 -10.42 7.16
N LEU A 111 -14.50 -9.28 7.10
CA LEU A 111 -14.29 -8.36 8.20
C LEU A 111 -15.48 -7.42 8.36
N ASP A 112 -15.89 -6.79 7.25
CA ASP A 112 -17.04 -5.90 7.15
C ASP A 112 -17.70 -6.12 5.76
N PRO A 113 -18.94 -6.64 5.69
CA PRO A 113 -19.64 -6.88 4.43
C PRO A 113 -19.84 -5.63 3.56
N SER A 114 -19.85 -4.44 4.17
CA SER A 114 -20.03 -3.15 3.49
C SER A 114 -18.71 -2.54 2.99
N ALA A 115 -17.57 -3.07 3.43
CA ALA A 115 -16.27 -2.51 3.09
C ALA A 115 -15.92 -2.71 1.61
N TYR A 116 -15.31 -1.66 1.04
CA TYR A 116 -14.72 -1.68 -0.29
C TYR A 116 -13.27 -1.21 -0.23
N VAL A 117 -12.36 -2.02 -0.77
CA VAL A 117 -10.95 -1.67 -0.89
C VAL A 117 -10.64 -1.32 -2.34
N GLY A 118 -10.23 -0.07 -2.56
CA GLY A 118 -9.68 0.40 -3.83
C GLY A 118 -8.17 0.19 -3.91
N GLU A 119 -7.63 0.10 -5.14
CA GLU A 119 -6.19 -0.01 -5.37
C GLU A 119 -5.41 1.16 -4.75
N TYR A 120 -5.92 2.39 -4.85
CA TYR A 120 -5.29 3.55 -4.23
C TYR A 120 -5.08 3.35 -2.72
N ALA A 121 -6.11 2.89 -2.00
CA ALA A 121 -6.04 2.65 -0.56
C ALA A 121 -5.05 1.52 -0.24
N LEU A 122 -5.06 0.43 -1.02
CA LEU A 122 -4.11 -0.68 -0.87
C LEU A 122 -2.66 -0.22 -1.07
N TYR A 123 -2.38 0.51 -2.14
CA TYR A 123 -1.02 0.99 -2.45
C TYR A 123 -0.54 2.01 -1.41
N HIS A 124 -1.45 2.85 -0.90
CA HIS A 124 -1.14 3.73 0.23
C HIS A 124 -0.81 2.94 1.51
N ALA A 125 -1.56 1.87 1.80
CA ALA A 125 -1.30 1.00 2.96
C ALA A 125 0.04 0.26 2.84
N ILE A 126 0.41 -0.19 1.64
CA ILE A 126 1.70 -0.83 1.35
C ILE A 126 2.86 0.14 1.57
N LEU A 127 2.72 1.41 1.15
CA LEU A 127 3.79 2.40 1.26
C LEU A 127 3.96 2.96 2.68
N ASN A 128 2.86 3.09 3.43
CA ASN A 128 2.86 3.80 4.72
C ASN A 128 2.75 2.85 5.94
N GLY A 129 2.93 1.55 5.72
CA GLY A 129 2.82 0.57 6.78
C GLY A 129 3.37 -0.79 6.37
N HIS A 130 2.87 -1.81 7.03
CA HIS A 130 3.26 -3.19 6.79
C HIS A 130 2.02 -4.07 6.76
N ILE A 131 1.85 -4.80 5.66
CA ILE A 131 0.79 -5.78 5.50
C ILE A 131 1.40 -7.16 5.66
N VAL A 132 0.94 -7.88 6.67
CA VAL A 132 1.21 -9.31 6.81
C VAL A 132 0.12 -10.06 6.06
N SER A 133 0.51 -11.01 5.22
CA SER A 133 -0.41 -11.82 4.43
C SER A 133 -0.03 -13.30 4.54
N ILE A 134 -1.01 -14.14 4.88
CA ILE A 134 -0.83 -15.59 4.97
C ILE A 134 -1.53 -16.24 3.79
N ARG A 135 -0.78 -17.02 3.02
CA ARG A 135 -1.29 -17.76 1.86
C ARG A 135 -1.26 -19.27 2.10
N ARG A 136 -2.29 -19.98 1.64
CA ARG A 136 -2.37 -21.46 1.62
C ARG A 136 -2.79 -21.90 0.23
N ARG A 137 -2.03 -22.81 -0.38
CA ARG A 137 -2.27 -23.30 -1.76
C ARG A 137 -2.51 -22.14 -2.75
N LYS A 138 -1.68 -21.10 -2.67
CA LYS A 138 -1.78 -19.84 -3.43
C LYS A 138 -3.03 -19.00 -3.18
N LYS A 139 -3.89 -19.30 -2.20
CA LYS A 139 -5.00 -18.44 -1.78
C LYS A 139 -4.62 -17.60 -0.55
N LEU A 140 -4.94 -16.32 -0.54
CA LEU A 140 -4.91 -15.44 0.63
C LEU A 140 -5.96 -15.91 1.64
N VAL A 141 -5.53 -16.29 2.84
CA VAL A 141 -6.40 -16.83 3.89
C VAL A 141 -6.37 -16.02 5.18
N GLY A 142 -5.50 -15.02 5.26
CA GLY A 142 -5.49 -14.07 6.36
C GLY A 142 -4.59 -12.90 6.06
N MET A 143 -4.93 -11.75 6.64
CA MET A 143 -4.12 -10.55 6.57
C MET A 143 -4.28 -9.70 7.83
N GLY A 144 -3.34 -8.79 8.01
CA GLY A 144 -3.45 -7.68 8.95
C GLY A 144 -2.54 -6.55 8.51
N TRP A 145 -2.93 -5.33 8.81
CA TRP A 145 -2.17 -4.14 8.46
C TRP A 145 -1.75 -3.40 9.72
N ILE A 146 -0.53 -2.88 9.73
CA ILE A 146 -0.02 -2.01 10.78
C ILE A 146 0.63 -0.78 10.16
N PHE A 147 0.42 0.39 10.75
CA PHE A 147 1.10 1.61 10.34
C PHE A 147 1.59 2.38 11.56
N VAL A 148 2.69 3.10 11.38
CA VAL A 148 3.29 3.94 12.43
C VAL A 148 2.69 5.34 12.35
N ARG A 149 2.42 5.93 13.51
CA ARG A 149 2.11 7.36 13.65
C ARG A 149 2.98 7.97 14.75
N GLN A 150 3.57 9.12 14.46
CA GLN A 150 4.21 9.95 15.47
C GLN A 150 3.13 10.81 16.14
N THR A 151 3.11 10.82 17.46
CA THR A 151 2.34 11.81 18.24
C THR A 151 3.28 12.83 18.84
N LEU A 152 2.73 13.86 19.48
CA LEU A 152 3.54 14.79 20.29
C LEU A 152 4.27 14.08 21.45
N LEU A 153 3.81 12.90 21.88
CA LEU A 153 4.31 12.22 23.07
C LEU A 153 5.21 11.03 22.77
N ARG A 154 4.89 10.26 21.72
CA ARG A 154 5.54 8.97 21.46
C ARG A 154 5.37 8.50 20.03
N LYS A 155 6.26 7.58 19.64
CA LYS A 155 6.13 6.82 18.39
C LYS A 155 5.25 5.60 18.65
N GLN A 156 4.07 5.58 18.04
CA GLN A 156 3.10 4.50 18.23
C GLN A 156 2.70 3.88 16.88
N ALA A 157 2.08 2.70 16.92
CA ALA A 157 1.52 2.07 15.75
C ALA A 157 0.08 1.63 15.98
N VAL A 158 -0.70 1.53 14.91
CA VAL A 158 -2.08 1.03 14.96
C VAL A 158 -2.18 -0.20 14.09
N ILE A 159 -2.76 -1.28 14.64
CA ILE A 159 -3.14 -2.47 13.87
C ILE A 159 -4.58 -2.31 13.42
N GLU A 160 -4.79 -2.41 12.11
CA GLU A 160 -6.10 -2.35 11.46
C GLU A 160 -6.28 -3.55 10.51
N ASP A 161 -7.51 -3.72 10.03
CA ASP A 161 -7.86 -4.63 8.94
C ASP A 161 -7.42 -6.10 9.14
N MET A 162 -7.40 -6.55 10.40
CA MET A 162 -7.07 -7.94 10.73
C MET A 162 -8.24 -8.89 10.47
N VAL A 163 -8.02 -9.85 9.56
CA VAL A 163 -9.02 -10.81 9.13
C VAL A 163 -8.40 -12.15 8.78
N VAL A 164 -9.12 -13.24 9.12
CA VAL A 164 -8.80 -14.61 8.73
C VAL A 164 -10.03 -15.20 8.06
N ASP A 165 -9.81 -15.81 6.90
CA ASP A 165 -10.84 -16.52 6.11
C ASP A 165 -11.58 -17.49 7.04
N THR A 166 -12.91 -17.44 7.04
CA THR A 166 -13.77 -18.21 7.94
C THR A 166 -13.48 -19.71 7.89
N LYS A 167 -13.12 -20.26 6.73
CA LYS A 167 -12.78 -21.69 6.53
C LYS A 167 -11.43 -22.08 7.13
N HIS A 168 -10.63 -21.09 7.56
CA HIS A 168 -9.27 -21.26 8.07
C HIS A 168 -9.09 -20.75 9.51
N ARG A 169 -10.18 -20.33 10.18
CA ARG A 169 -10.17 -19.94 11.59
C ARG A 169 -9.87 -21.13 12.51
N GLY A 170 -9.45 -20.83 13.74
CA GLY A 170 -9.06 -21.86 14.73
C GLY A 170 -7.72 -22.55 14.46
N ARG A 171 -6.96 -22.12 13.44
CA ARG A 171 -5.69 -22.74 13.03
C ARG A 171 -4.45 -21.90 13.38
N GLY A 172 -4.56 -21.01 14.36
CA GLY A 172 -3.46 -20.13 14.78
C GLY A 172 -3.08 -19.01 13.79
N ILE A 173 -3.75 -18.87 12.65
CA ILE A 173 -3.40 -17.88 11.60
C ILE A 173 -3.45 -16.44 12.15
N GLY A 174 -4.49 -16.08 12.90
CA GLY A 174 -4.60 -14.74 13.49
C GLY A 174 -3.46 -14.43 14.46
N ARG A 175 -2.99 -15.43 15.23
CA ARG A 175 -1.83 -15.28 16.12
C ARG A 175 -0.53 -15.13 15.34
N ALA A 176 -0.37 -15.88 14.26
CA ALA A 176 0.81 -15.75 13.38
C ALA A 176 0.90 -14.33 12.79
N ILE A 177 -0.22 -13.82 12.25
CA ILE A 177 -0.31 -12.44 11.72
C ILE A 177 0.04 -11.43 12.81
N LEU A 178 -0.64 -11.52 13.97
CA LEU A 178 -0.43 -10.57 15.07
C LEU A 178 1.02 -10.56 15.56
N ASN A 179 1.64 -11.72 15.73
CA ASN A 179 3.03 -11.83 16.16
C ASN A 179 4.00 -11.17 15.15
N GLU A 180 3.77 -11.34 13.85
CA GLU A 180 4.59 -10.72 12.81
C GLU A 180 4.42 -9.20 12.78
N LEU A 181 3.19 -8.68 12.96
CA LEU A 181 2.94 -7.25 13.09
C LEU A 181 3.65 -6.65 14.33
N ILE A 182 3.58 -7.33 15.48
CA ILE A 182 4.30 -6.92 16.70
C ILE A 182 5.81 -6.92 16.48
N HIS A 183 6.35 -7.96 15.83
CA HIS A 183 7.77 -8.06 15.52
C HIS A 183 8.23 -6.92 14.61
N TRP A 184 7.45 -6.62 13.57
CA TRP A 184 7.71 -5.48 12.69
C TRP A 184 7.70 -4.16 13.48
N ALA A 185 6.69 -3.93 14.33
CA ALA A 185 6.60 -2.72 15.15
C ALA A 185 7.82 -2.54 16.08
N LYS A 186 8.26 -3.61 16.73
CA LYS A 186 9.48 -3.61 17.56
C LYS A 186 10.71 -3.19 16.76
N LYS A 187 10.88 -3.73 15.54
CA LYS A 187 11.97 -3.33 14.64
C LYS A 187 11.91 -1.86 14.21
N GLN A 188 10.71 -1.28 14.16
CA GLN A 188 10.52 0.14 13.87
C GLN A 188 10.76 1.05 15.08
N GLY A 189 11.09 0.52 16.26
CA GLY A 189 11.25 1.31 17.49
C GLY A 189 9.93 1.92 17.96
N VAL A 190 8.80 1.24 17.70
CA VAL A 190 7.48 1.65 18.19
C VAL A 190 7.40 1.37 19.68
N GLU A 191 6.92 2.35 20.44
CA GLU A 191 6.80 2.26 21.90
C GLU A 191 5.48 1.60 22.33
N VAL A 192 4.39 1.86 21.58
CA VAL A 192 3.05 1.36 21.89
C VAL A 192 2.33 0.95 20.60
N ILE A 193 1.63 -0.19 20.64
CA ILE A 193 0.71 -0.64 19.59
C ILE A 193 -0.72 -0.52 20.11
N GLU A 194 -1.58 0.11 19.31
CA GLU A 194 -3.01 0.22 19.58
C GLU A 194 -3.81 -0.58 18.54
N LEU A 195 -5.01 -0.99 18.94
CA LEU A 195 -6.04 -1.55 18.05
C LEU A 195 -7.42 -1.32 18.66
N THR A 196 -8.44 -1.27 17.79
CA THR A 196 -9.83 -1.29 18.22
C THR A 196 -10.48 -2.61 17.80
N SER A 197 -11.28 -3.19 18.68
CA SER A 197 -12.10 -4.36 18.36
C SER A 197 -13.47 -4.22 19.01
N GLY A 198 -14.52 -4.52 18.24
CA GLY A 198 -15.88 -4.58 18.78
C GLY A 198 -15.99 -5.60 19.91
N GLN A 199 -16.78 -5.29 20.94
CA GLN A 199 -16.97 -6.17 22.11
C GLN A 199 -17.52 -7.55 21.71
N HIS A 200 -18.41 -7.60 20.72
CA HIS A 200 -19.00 -8.83 20.17
C HIS A 200 -17.99 -9.77 19.49
N ARG A 201 -16.74 -9.34 19.22
CA ARG A 201 -15.70 -10.16 18.57
C ARG A 201 -14.89 -10.94 19.60
N GLU A 202 -15.55 -11.82 20.36
CA GLU A 202 -14.94 -12.55 21.50
C GLU A 202 -13.62 -13.24 21.15
N VAL A 203 -13.56 -13.96 20.03
CA VAL A 203 -12.35 -14.66 19.55
C VAL A 203 -11.19 -13.68 19.31
N ALA A 204 -11.47 -12.51 18.74
CA ALA A 204 -10.45 -11.49 18.50
C ALA A 204 -9.98 -10.87 19.82
N ASN A 205 -10.92 -10.49 20.71
CA ASN A 205 -10.61 -9.96 22.03
C ASN A 205 -9.79 -10.94 22.90
N HIS A 206 -10.08 -12.25 22.81
CA HIS A 206 -9.27 -13.27 23.46
C HIS A 206 -7.87 -13.36 22.85
N LEU A 207 -7.76 -13.35 21.51
CA LEU A 207 -6.46 -13.33 20.82
C LEU A 207 -5.59 -12.17 21.29
N TYR A 208 -6.13 -10.94 21.31
CA TYR A 208 -5.38 -9.76 21.73
C TYR A 208 -4.91 -9.84 23.19
N ARG A 209 -5.82 -10.20 24.11
CA ARG A 209 -5.48 -10.37 25.54
C ARG A 209 -4.41 -11.43 25.74
N SER A 210 -4.51 -12.57 25.05
CA SER A 210 -3.51 -13.65 25.09
C SER A 210 -2.15 -13.26 24.49
N ALA A 211 -2.09 -12.17 23.72
CA ALA A 211 -0.87 -11.62 23.13
C ALA A 211 -0.27 -10.48 23.97
N GLY A 212 -0.86 -10.16 25.13
CA GLY A 212 -0.38 -9.12 26.04
C GLY A 212 -1.01 -7.74 25.84
N PHE A 213 -2.01 -7.60 24.96
CA PHE A 213 -2.78 -6.36 24.88
C PHE A 213 -3.68 -6.24 26.10
N VAL A 214 -3.71 -5.04 26.69
CA VAL A 214 -4.54 -4.72 27.85
C VAL A 214 -5.71 -3.87 27.41
N TYR A 215 -6.89 -4.13 27.98
CA TYR A 215 -8.05 -3.29 27.74
C TYR A 215 -7.87 -1.91 28.38
N HIS A 216 -8.03 -0.85 27.58
CA HIS A 216 -8.04 0.52 28.05
C HIS A 216 -9.48 1.04 28.08
N PRO A 217 -10.07 1.29 29.26
CA PRO A 217 -11.45 1.75 29.38
C PRO A 217 -11.58 3.21 28.93
N THR A 218 -11.88 3.41 27.65
CA THR A 218 -12.03 4.73 27.02
C THR A 218 -13.22 4.76 26.07
N ASN A 219 -13.71 5.96 25.76
CA ASN A 219 -14.80 6.15 24.80
C ASN A 219 -14.24 6.19 23.37
N HIS A 220 -14.95 5.55 22.43
CA HIS A 220 -14.66 5.62 20.99
C HIS A 220 -15.68 6.55 20.33
N TYR A 221 -15.25 7.71 19.86
CA TYR A 221 -16.11 8.67 19.16
C TYR A 221 -15.79 8.68 17.66
N LEU A 222 -16.84 8.68 16.82
CA LEU A 222 -16.73 8.77 15.37
C LEU A 222 -17.54 9.97 14.87
N LEU A 223 -16.88 10.87 14.15
CA LEU A 223 -17.53 11.92 13.38
C LEU A 223 -17.41 11.56 11.90
N LYS A 224 -18.55 11.49 11.20
CA LYS A 224 -18.57 11.30 9.75
C LYS A 224 -18.38 12.66 9.09
N LEU A 225 -17.32 12.78 8.29
CA LEU A 225 -16.97 13.97 7.50
C LEU A 225 -17.50 13.86 6.07
#